data_AF-A0A0P0N5N8-F1
#
_entry.id   AF-A0A0P0N5N8-F1
#
_cell.length_a   1.000
_cell.length_b   1.000
_cell.length_c   1.000
_cell.angle_alpha   90.00
_cell.angle_beta   90.00
_cell.angle_gamma   90.00
#
_symmetry.space_group_name_H-M   'P 1'
#
loop_
_entity.id
_entity.type
_entity.pdbx_description
1 polymer ?
#
loop_
_entity_poly.entity_id
_entity_poly.type
_entity_poly.pdbx_seq_one_letter_code
_entity_poly.pdbx_strand_id
1 'polypeptide(L)'
;MTGKPLTLALAILTLHFILYTVPAYAASSGPYLYHDQEYLVVAYYRFGNRIAMAQNNSKVFSPVTIEVFSKTGRPVSFVVGERKFSLLAGFGEPARHVLEVPPNQHVCIQVVLEGSAKRFCFYGLARERAVEEYVQMTVKELAALVTRVRAETLAAALAGILAGAGLAWLVKTRLVLLDALNPVSLAAGLIALAAMPRYWWLSIPMLLGLFAGYWLAPSPPTVALVKPDFSNRRLKVLLLPVYYTSDGRLAAALQDFKATLGRLRGSHVYVENTVTGEGLPLSGWSLDIIDEKGRSSSYEMLLVRRIRLKRRRVRGDALGEKEE
;
A
#
# COMPACT_ATOMS: atom_id res chain seq x y z
N MET A 1 6.27 -7.33 -27.08
CA MET A 1 6.04 -6.36 -25.98
C MET A 1 6.97 -6.72 -24.82
N THR A 2 8.11 -6.04 -24.60
CA THR A 2 9.10 -6.51 -23.60
C THR A 2 9.80 -5.44 -22.75
N GLY A 3 9.42 -4.15 -22.82
CA GLY A 3 10.15 -3.08 -22.10
C GLY A 3 9.45 -2.39 -20.92
N LYS A 4 8.14 -2.60 -20.72
CA LYS A 4 7.33 -1.83 -19.75
C LYS A 4 7.12 -2.44 -18.34
N PRO A 5 7.21 -3.77 -18.11
CA PRO A 5 6.94 -4.30 -16.77
C PRO A 5 8.10 -4.05 -15.79
N LEU A 6 9.35 -4.04 -16.30
CA LEU A 6 10.54 -3.80 -15.50
C LEU A 6 10.58 -2.36 -14.96
N THR A 7 10.20 -1.38 -15.78
CA THR A 7 10.23 0.05 -15.42
C THR A 7 9.17 0.41 -14.38
N LEU A 8 8.00 -0.23 -14.41
CA LEU A 8 6.95 -0.01 -13.41
C LEU A 8 7.30 -0.64 -12.05
N ALA A 9 7.84 -1.86 -12.05
CA ALA A 9 8.30 -2.52 -10.83
C ALA A 9 9.45 -1.75 -10.17
N LEU A 10 10.39 -1.24 -10.98
CA LEU A 10 11.48 -0.41 -10.51
C LEU A 10 10.98 0.91 -9.92
N ALA A 11 9.98 1.55 -10.55
CA ALA A 11 9.35 2.79 -10.09
C ALA A 11 8.62 2.63 -8.75
N ILE A 12 7.91 1.50 -8.56
CA ILE A 12 7.22 1.19 -7.29
C ILE A 12 8.25 0.93 -6.18
N LEU A 13 9.32 0.19 -6.47
CA LEU A 13 10.42 -0.05 -5.53
C LEU A 13 11.17 1.23 -5.17
N THR A 14 11.43 2.11 -6.14
CA THR A 14 12.08 3.42 -5.88
C THR A 14 11.18 4.35 -5.09
N LEU A 15 9.87 4.40 -5.37
CA LEU A 15 8.94 5.21 -4.59
C LEU A 15 8.84 4.71 -3.13
N HIS A 16 8.81 3.38 -2.92
CA HIS A 16 8.88 2.79 -1.59
C HIS A 16 10.20 3.12 -0.89
N PHE A 17 11.32 3.00 -1.60
CA PHE A 17 12.63 3.34 -1.05
C PHE A 17 12.72 4.81 -0.66
N ILE A 18 12.26 5.74 -1.50
CA ILE A 18 12.25 7.19 -1.24
C ILE A 18 11.36 7.53 -0.03
N LEU A 19 10.14 6.99 0.04
CA LEU A 19 9.21 7.26 1.15
C LEU A 19 9.74 6.76 2.51
N TYR A 20 10.53 5.68 2.54
CA TYR A 20 11.05 5.10 3.78
C TYR A 20 12.48 5.52 4.14
N THR A 21 13.29 5.98 3.19
CA THR A 21 14.70 6.37 3.46
C THR A 21 14.90 7.88 3.63
N VAL A 22 14.10 8.71 2.97
CA VAL A 22 14.22 10.17 3.07
C VAL A 22 13.94 10.71 4.49
N PRO A 23 12.97 10.18 5.27
CA PRO A 23 12.78 10.61 6.66
C PRO A 23 13.96 10.24 7.57
N ALA A 24 14.71 9.18 7.24
CA ALA A 24 15.87 8.73 8.02
C ALA A 24 17.11 9.61 7.77
N TYR A 25 17.21 10.25 6.61
CA TYR A 25 18.34 11.14 6.26
C TYR A 25 18.13 12.59 6.71
N ALA A 26 16.89 13.01 6.92
CA ALA A 26 16.54 14.36 7.37
C ALA A 26 16.79 14.62 8.88
N ALA A 27 17.27 13.63 9.63
CA ALA A 27 17.54 13.74 11.07
C ALA A 27 18.96 14.23 11.43
N SER A 28 19.74 14.73 10.47
CA SER A 28 21.16 15.13 10.69
C SER A 28 21.41 16.64 10.75
N SER A 29 20.42 17.45 11.13
CA SER A 29 20.60 18.89 11.36
C SER A 29 20.75 19.24 12.85
N GLY A 30 22.01 19.27 13.33
CA GLY A 30 22.49 20.03 14.50
C GLY A 30 22.01 19.61 15.92
N PRO A 31 22.88 19.15 16.84
CA PRO A 31 22.51 18.72 18.20
C PRO A 31 22.35 19.87 19.22
N TYR A 32 22.43 21.13 18.81
CA TYR A 32 22.51 22.27 19.73
C TYR A 32 21.16 22.98 19.89
N LEU A 33 20.76 23.27 21.13
CA LEU A 33 19.58 24.09 21.42
C LEU A 33 19.82 25.56 21.09
N TYR A 34 21.04 26.01 21.36
CA TYR A 34 21.49 27.37 21.10
C TYR A 34 23.02 27.39 21.03
N HIS A 35 23.55 28.10 20.04
CA HIS A 35 24.98 28.27 19.85
C HIS A 35 25.25 29.69 19.34
N ASP A 36 26.11 30.42 20.04
CA ASP A 36 26.67 31.70 19.57
C ASP A 36 28.20 31.71 19.71
N GLN A 37 28.82 32.89 19.56
CA GLN A 37 30.27 33.00 19.60
C GLN A 37 30.85 32.68 20.99
N GLU A 38 30.09 32.89 22.07
CA GLU A 38 30.56 32.82 23.47
C GLU A 38 29.99 31.62 24.25
N TYR A 39 28.79 31.16 23.91
CA TYR A 39 28.02 30.15 24.64
C TYR A 39 27.52 29.02 23.74
N LEU A 40 27.50 27.82 24.30
CA LEU A 40 26.81 26.66 23.75
C LEU A 40 25.86 26.09 24.79
N VAL A 41 24.57 25.98 24.46
CA VAL A 41 23.55 25.36 25.30
C VAL A 41 23.14 24.03 24.69
N VAL A 42 23.26 22.97 25.49
CA VAL A 42 22.84 21.62 25.15
C VAL A 42 21.86 21.15 26.22
N ALA A 43 20.78 20.50 25.80
CA ALA A 43 19.98 19.73 26.74
C ALA A 43 19.82 18.33 26.22
N TYR A 44 19.88 17.39 27.14
CA TYR A 44 19.71 15.99 26.86
C TYR A 44 18.96 15.34 28.00
N TYR A 45 18.21 14.30 27.69
CA TYR A 45 17.60 13.44 28.70
C TYR A 45 18.11 12.02 28.52
N ARG A 46 18.11 11.30 29.64
CA ARG A 46 18.34 9.87 29.59
C ARG A 46 17.04 9.16 29.34
N PHE A 47 17.08 8.25 28.39
CA PHE A 47 16.02 7.32 28.14
C PHE A 47 16.63 5.91 28.22
N GLY A 48 16.37 5.24 29.35
CA GLY A 48 17.08 4.04 29.82
C GLY A 48 18.60 4.15 29.65
N ASN A 49 19.21 3.31 28.81
CA ASN A 49 20.67 3.29 28.61
C ASN A 49 21.18 4.29 27.58
N ARG A 50 20.29 5.12 27.00
CA ARG A 50 20.63 6.05 25.91
C ARG A 50 20.50 7.50 26.36
N ILE A 51 21.27 8.36 25.70
CA ILE A 51 21.19 9.81 25.85
C ILE A 51 20.59 10.36 24.56
N ALA A 52 19.52 11.13 24.66
CA ALA A 52 18.90 11.80 23.53
C ALA A 52 19.01 13.32 23.71
N MET A 53 19.40 14.02 22.65
CA MET A 53 19.42 15.48 22.63
C MET A 53 17.99 16.01 22.55
N ALA A 54 17.64 16.94 23.43
CA ALA A 54 16.35 17.59 23.46
C ALA A 54 16.42 18.88 22.63
N GLN A 55 15.42 19.09 21.77
CA GLN A 55 15.23 20.36 21.06
C GLN A 55 14.22 21.24 21.82
N ASN A 56 14.21 22.54 21.54
CA ASN A 56 13.28 23.45 22.18
C ASN A 56 11.84 23.10 21.74
N ASN A 57 10.90 23.09 22.68
CA ASN A 57 9.52 22.62 22.51
C ASN A 57 9.37 21.13 22.14
N SER A 58 10.41 20.31 22.36
CA SER A 58 10.32 18.87 22.11
C SER A 58 9.63 18.12 23.25
N LYS A 59 9.16 16.90 22.94
CA LYS A 59 8.67 15.93 23.92
C LYS A 59 9.86 15.14 24.48
N VAL A 60 9.96 15.05 25.81
CA VAL A 60 11.15 14.54 26.51
C VAL A 60 10.76 13.63 27.67
N PHE A 61 11.70 12.78 28.12
CA PHE A 61 11.56 12.05 29.38
C PHE A 61 12.27 12.78 30.52
N SER A 62 11.69 12.75 31.72
CA SER A 62 12.35 13.30 32.92
C SER A 62 13.43 12.35 33.45
N PRO A 63 14.57 12.88 33.96
CA PRO A 63 14.95 14.29 34.01
C PRO A 63 15.69 14.77 32.75
N VAL A 64 15.54 16.07 32.41
CA VAL A 64 16.31 16.75 31.36
C VAL A 64 17.51 17.43 31.99
N THR A 65 18.72 17.09 31.56
CA THR A 65 19.93 17.81 31.92
C THR A 65 20.20 18.91 30.90
N ILE A 66 20.49 20.12 31.38
CA ILE A 66 20.85 21.29 30.58
C ILE A 66 22.26 21.71 30.97
N GLU A 67 23.14 21.78 29.97
CA GLU A 67 24.52 22.16 30.13
C GLU A 67 24.80 23.41 29.29
N VAL A 68 25.45 24.38 29.92
CA VAL A 68 25.87 25.62 29.29
C VAL A 68 27.38 25.69 29.34
N PHE A 69 28.00 25.64 28.16
CA PHE A 69 29.43 25.79 27.97
C PHE A 69 29.72 27.26 27.65
N SER A 70 30.68 27.84 28.36
CA SER A 70 31.12 29.23 28.19
C SER A 70 32.59 29.24 27.79
N LYS A 71 32.94 29.96 26.72
CA LYS A 71 34.34 30.08 26.27
C LYS A 71 35.15 31.06 27.12
N THR A 72 34.48 31.91 27.89
CA THR A 72 35.09 33.06 28.59
C THR A 72 34.99 32.97 30.11
N GLY A 73 34.46 31.87 30.67
CA GLY A 73 34.39 31.67 32.12
C GLY A 73 33.29 32.47 32.83
N ARG A 74 32.34 33.03 32.07
CA ARG A 74 31.33 33.97 32.57
C ARG A 74 30.17 33.29 33.34
N PRO A 75 29.52 34.03 34.27
CA PRO A 75 28.39 33.50 35.04
C PRO A 75 27.16 33.27 34.16
N VAL A 76 26.50 32.13 34.38
CA VAL A 76 25.24 31.73 33.72
C VAL A 76 24.18 31.58 34.80
N SER A 77 22.97 32.10 34.59
CA SER A 77 21.86 31.85 35.52
C SER A 77 20.75 31.06 34.88
N PHE A 78 20.19 30.11 35.64
CA PHE A 78 19.01 29.34 35.27
C PHE A 78 17.81 29.85 36.08
N VAL A 79 16.70 30.10 35.40
CA VAL A 79 15.43 30.51 36.01
C VAL A 79 14.37 29.48 35.66
N VAL A 80 13.79 28.84 36.68
CA VAL A 80 12.71 27.86 36.55
C VAL A 80 11.55 28.30 37.46
N GLY A 81 10.46 28.76 36.86
CA GLY A 81 9.37 29.41 37.60
C GLY A 81 9.88 30.64 38.34
N GLU A 82 9.71 30.66 39.67
CA GLU A 82 10.18 31.75 40.55
C GLU A 82 11.60 31.54 41.08
N ARG A 83 12.21 30.37 40.86
CA ARG A 83 13.55 30.05 41.38
C ARG A 83 14.63 30.46 40.40
N LYS A 84 15.62 31.22 40.90
CA LYS A 84 16.82 31.62 40.16
C LYS A 84 18.06 30.99 40.77
N PHE A 85 18.87 30.36 39.95
CA PHE A 85 20.14 29.75 40.31
C PHE A 85 21.24 30.37 39.44
N SER A 86 22.32 30.84 40.05
CA SER A 86 23.47 31.36 39.31
C SER A 86 24.64 30.41 39.49
N LEU A 87 25.22 29.94 38.39
CA LEU A 87 26.36 29.05 38.35
C LEU A 87 27.45 29.70 37.50
N LEU A 88 28.70 29.57 37.93
CA LEU A 88 29.84 29.96 37.10
C LEU A 88 30.08 28.83 36.08
N ALA A 89 29.98 29.15 34.79
CA ALA A 89 30.42 28.23 33.75
C ALA A 89 31.94 28.44 33.59
N GLY A 90 32.73 27.59 34.23
CA GLY A 90 34.18 27.66 34.20
C GLY A 90 34.76 27.29 32.83
N PHE A 91 36.04 27.59 32.61
CA PHE A 91 36.75 27.16 31.41
C PHE A 91 36.90 25.62 31.44
N GLY A 92 36.09 24.91 30.65
CA GLY A 92 36.09 23.44 30.60
C GLY A 92 35.07 22.76 31.53
N GLU A 93 34.40 23.49 32.43
CA GLU A 93 33.33 22.95 33.28
C GLU A 93 31.98 23.60 32.92
N PRO A 94 31.04 22.86 32.32
CA PRO A 94 29.74 23.41 31.97
C PRO A 94 28.93 23.73 33.22
N ALA A 95 28.23 24.87 33.20
CA ALA A 95 27.18 25.11 34.17
C ALA A 95 26.03 24.14 33.90
N ARG A 96 25.76 23.25 34.85
CA ARG A 96 24.81 22.15 34.69
C ARG A 96 23.58 22.36 35.58
N HIS A 97 22.40 22.21 34.99
CA HIS A 97 21.14 22.16 35.72
C HIS A 97 20.32 20.94 35.31
N VAL A 98 19.66 20.31 36.28
CA VAL A 98 18.77 19.17 36.04
C VAL A 98 17.34 19.65 36.23
N LEU A 99 16.58 19.65 35.14
CA LEU A 99 15.19 20.05 35.09
C LEU A 99 14.29 18.82 35.17
N GLU A 100 13.44 18.78 36.19
CA GLU A 100 12.35 17.81 36.28
C GLU A 100 11.18 18.26 35.41
N VAL A 101 10.73 17.40 34.50
CA VAL A 101 9.62 17.65 33.57
C VAL A 101 8.54 16.58 33.81
N PRO A 102 7.54 16.86 34.66
CA PRO A 102 6.51 15.88 35.00
C PRO A 102 5.73 15.42 33.75
N PRO A 103 5.23 14.18 33.73
CA PRO A 103 4.49 13.66 32.59
C PRO A 103 3.26 14.50 32.30
N ASN A 104 3.01 14.75 31.01
CA ASN A 104 1.92 15.59 30.49
C ASN A 104 1.96 17.06 30.93
N GLN A 105 3.10 17.53 31.45
CA GLN A 105 3.30 18.94 31.77
C GLN A 105 4.26 19.61 30.80
N HIS A 106 4.08 20.92 30.66
CA HIS A 106 4.96 21.78 29.88
C HIS A 106 5.79 22.64 30.82
N VAL A 107 7.09 22.38 30.87
CA VAL A 107 8.02 23.07 31.79
C VAL A 107 8.98 23.91 30.97
N CYS A 108 9.14 25.17 31.36
CA CYS A 108 10.09 26.08 30.73
C CYS A 108 11.19 26.47 31.72
N ILE A 109 12.40 26.57 31.18
CA ILE A 109 13.59 27.10 31.83
C ILE A 109 14.14 28.25 31.01
N GLN A 110 14.55 29.31 31.69
CA GLN A 110 15.20 30.44 31.07
C GLN A 110 16.68 30.45 31.48
N VAL A 111 17.55 30.38 30.48
CA VAL A 111 19.00 30.51 30.63
C VAL A 111 19.34 31.97 30.38
N VAL A 112 19.75 32.66 31.43
CA VAL A 112 20.22 34.05 31.39
C VAL A 112 21.73 34.02 31.15
N LEU A 113 22.10 34.44 29.95
CA LEU A 113 23.45 34.70 29.49
C LEU A 113 23.73 36.20 29.65
N GLU A 114 24.99 36.62 29.52
CA GLU A 114 25.32 38.04 29.61
C GLU A 114 24.58 38.83 28.50
N GLY A 115 23.74 39.79 28.91
CA GLY A 115 22.97 40.63 28.00
C GLY A 115 21.81 39.95 27.26
N SER A 116 21.57 38.64 27.43
CA SER A 116 20.44 37.97 26.79
C SER A 116 19.87 36.82 27.61
N ALA A 117 18.56 36.60 27.50
CA ALA A 117 17.91 35.46 28.14
C ALA A 117 17.22 34.57 27.10
N LYS A 118 17.51 33.27 27.14
CA LYS A 118 16.98 32.28 26.20
C LYS A 118 16.03 31.35 26.95
N ARG A 119 14.82 31.20 26.43
CA ARG A 119 13.77 30.35 27.01
C ARG A 119 13.71 29.02 26.27
N PHE A 120 13.84 27.93 27.01
CA PHE A 120 13.69 26.57 26.53
C PHE A 120 12.50 25.93 27.22
N CYS A 121 11.62 25.29 26.46
CA CYS A 121 10.46 24.61 27.02
C CYS A 121 10.41 23.16 26.54
N PHE A 122 9.92 22.27 27.40
CA PHE A 122 9.86 20.85 27.15
C PHE A 122 8.54 20.25 27.63
N TYR A 123 8.04 19.26 26.89
CA TYR A 123 6.81 18.53 27.23
C TYR A 123 7.16 17.15 27.78
N GLY A 124 6.74 16.85 29.01
CA GLY A 124 7.03 15.56 29.65
C GLY A 124 6.21 14.42 29.06
N LEU A 125 6.87 13.36 28.62
CA LEU A 125 6.24 12.11 28.21
C LEU A 125 6.03 11.18 29.40
N ALA A 126 4.86 10.55 29.47
CA ALA A 126 4.67 9.40 30.35
C ALA A 126 5.54 8.24 29.86
N ARG A 127 6.22 7.54 30.79
CA ARG A 127 6.93 6.30 30.46
C ARG A 127 5.91 5.20 30.19
N GLU A 128 5.69 4.90 28.91
CA GLU A 128 4.94 3.71 28.52
C GLU A 128 5.85 2.48 28.58
N ARG A 129 5.40 1.41 29.23
CA ARG A 129 6.16 0.14 29.40
C ARG A 129 6.71 -0.42 28.09
N ALA A 130 5.96 -0.26 27.00
CA ALA A 130 6.39 -0.70 25.68
C ALA A 130 7.73 -0.06 25.29
N VAL A 131 7.95 1.21 25.64
CA VAL A 131 9.17 1.92 25.27
C VAL A 131 10.34 1.53 26.18
N GLU A 132 10.11 1.10 27.42
CA GLU A 132 11.18 0.60 28.30
C GLU A 132 11.88 -0.66 27.75
N GLU A 133 11.14 -1.56 27.10
CA GLU A 133 11.72 -2.73 26.42
C GLU A 133 12.63 -2.35 25.24
N TYR A 134 12.22 -1.40 24.40
CA TYR A 134 13.03 -0.95 23.25
C TYR A 134 14.31 -0.23 23.66
N VAL A 135 14.33 0.32 24.85
CA VAL A 135 15.37 1.25 25.32
C VAL A 135 16.49 0.53 26.07
N GLN A 136 16.18 -0.65 26.61
CA GLN A 136 17.19 -1.55 27.17
C GLN A 136 17.93 -2.34 26.09
N MET A 137 17.40 -2.42 24.86
CA MET A 137 18.05 -3.11 23.75
C MET A 137 19.36 -2.43 23.34
N THR A 138 20.39 -3.25 23.16
CA THR A 138 21.66 -2.85 22.55
C THR A 138 21.45 -2.36 21.12
N VAL A 139 22.40 -1.59 20.58
CA VAL A 139 22.35 -1.15 19.17
C VAL A 139 22.25 -2.35 18.21
N LYS A 140 22.91 -3.47 18.57
CA LYS A 140 22.87 -4.72 17.81
C LYS A 140 21.49 -5.38 17.86
N GLU A 141 20.84 -5.44 19.02
CA GLU A 141 19.49 -5.98 19.17
C GLU A 141 18.45 -5.11 18.47
N LEU A 142 18.56 -3.78 18.56
CA LEU A 142 17.69 -2.87 17.83
C LEU A 142 17.86 -3.02 16.31
N ALA A 143 19.11 -3.12 15.83
CA ALA A 143 19.38 -3.37 14.41
C ALA A 143 18.79 -4.72 13.96
N ALA A 144 18.94 -5.78 14.77
CA ALA A 144 18.37 -7.10 14.49
C ALA A 144 16.84 -7.10 14.50
N LEU A 145 16.22 -6.32 15.40
CA LEU A 145 14.78 -6.14 15.43
C LEU A 145 14.29 -5.39 14.18
N VAL A 146 14.96 -4.31 13.79
CA VAL A 146 14.62 -3.55 12.59
C VAL A 146 14.78 -4.41 11.34
N THR A 147 15.85 -5.21 11.23
CA THR A 147 16.02 -6.12 10.08
C THR A 147 14.96 -7.21 10.06
N ARG A 148 14.61 -7.78 11.22
CA ARG A 148 13.53 -8.77 11.34
C ARG A 148 12.17 -8.18 10.95
N VAL A 149 11.81 -7.02 11.49
CA VAL A 149 10.56 -6.32 11.16
C VAL A 149 10.53 -5.94 9.67
N ARG A 150 11.66 -5.51 9.10
CA ARG A 150 11.77 -5.26 7.65
C ARG A 150 11.56 -6.54 6.84
N ALA A 151 12.16 -7.65 7.23
CA ALA A 151 12.00 -8.92 6.54
C ALA A 151 10.56 -9.45 6.63
N GLU A 152 9.95 -9.38 7.82
CA GLU A 152 8.56 -9.78 8.05
C GLU A 152 7.58 -8.90 7.26
N THR A 153 7.79 -7.58 7.23
CA THR A 153 6.95 -6.66 6.44
C THR A 153 7.12 -6.86 4.94
N LEU A 154 8.34 -7.08 4.45
CA LEU A 154 8.61 -7.45 3.06
C LEU A 154 7.94 -8.77 2.68
N ALA A 155 8.07 -9.80 3.50
CA ALA A 155 7.46 -11.10 3.28
C ALA A 155 5.93 -11.00 3.25
N ALA A 156 5.34 -10.26 4.19
CA ALA A 156 3.90 -10.03 4.23
C ALA A 156 3.42 -9.20 3.03
N ALA A 157 4.16 -8.17 2.61
CA ALA A 157 3.84 -7.39 1.42
C ALA A 157 3.91 -8.24 0.13
N LEU A 158 4.94 -9.08 -0.01
CA LEU A 158 5.06 -10.04 -1.11
C LEU A 158 3.90 -11.04 -1.12
N ALA A 159 3.55 -11.60 0.04
CA ALA A 159 2.39 -12.48 0.17
C ALA A 159 1.08 -11.76 -0.24
N GLY A 160 0.92 -10.49 0.15
CA GLY A 160 -0.20 -9.65 -0.27
C GLY A 160 -0.24 -9.46 -1.79
N ILE A 161 0.89 -9.14 -2.44
CA ILE A 161 0.98 -8.99 -3.89
C ILE A 161 0.62 -10.30 -4.60
N LEU A 162 1.15 -11.43 -4.14
CA LEU A 162 0.86 -12.75 -4.71
C LEU A 162 -0.61 -13.12 -4.54
N ALA A 163 -1.20 -12.84 -3.38
CA ALA A 163 -2.63 -13.05 -3.13
C ALA A 163 -3.50 -12.20 -4.08
N GLY A 164 -3.14 -10.92 -4.25
CA GLY A 164 -3.81 -10.02 -5.18
C GLY A 164 -3.71 -10.49 -6.64
N ALA A 165 -2.52 -10.91 -7.06
CA ALA A 165 -2.29 -11.43 -8.40
C ALA A 165 -3.03 -12.76 -8.64
N GLY A 166 -3.05 -13.64 -7.64
CA GLY A 166 -3.83 -14.89 -7.67
C GLY A 166 -5.33 -14.62 -7.77
N LEU A 167 -5.84 -13.63 -7.03
CA LEU A 167 -7.23 -13.18 -7.13
C LEU A 167 -7.54 -12.64 -8.52
N ALA A 168 -6.67 -11.79 -9.08
CA ALA A 168 -6.82 -11.27 -10.44
C ALA A 168 -6.88 -12.41 -11.48
N TRP A 169 -5.97 -13.38 -11.35
CA TRP A 169 -5.93 -14.53 -12.23
C TRP A 169 -7.21 -15.36 -12.13
N LEU A 170 -7.69 -15.66 -10.92
CA LEU A 170 -8.96 -16.36 -10.71
C LEU A 170 -10.13 -15.59 -11.33
N VAL A 171 -10.23 -14.29 -11.09
CA VAL A 171 -11.35 -13.50 -11.60
C VAL A 171 -11.29 -13.40 -13.14
N LYS A 172 -10.12 -13.18 -13.73
CA LYS A 172 -9.99 -13.05 -15.18
C LYS A 172 -10.18 -14.39 -15.91
N THR A 173 -9.69 -15.49 -15.36
CA THR A 173 -9.75 -16.82 -16.01
C THR A 173 -11.02 -17.60 -15.69
N ARG A 174 -11.48 -17.60 -14.43
CA ARG A 174 -12.67 -18.36 -14.01
C ARG A 174 -13.94 -17.54 -14.12
N LEU A 175 -13.90 -16.24 -13.79
CA LEU A 175 -15.06 -15.35 -13.89
C LEU A 175 -15.09 -14.58 -15.20
N VAL A 176 -14.07 -14.71 -16.06
CA VAL A 176 -14.08 -14.20 -17.44
C VAL A 176 -14.42 -12.69 -17.45
N LEU A 177 -13.92 -11.96 -16.44
CA LEU A 177 -14.12 -10.53 -16.27
C LEU A 177 -12.90 -9.79 -16.84
N LEU A 178 -13.15 -8.81 -17.70
CA LEU A 178 -12.11 -8.09 -18.43
C LEU A 178 -11.48 -6.98 -17.58
N ASP A 179 -12.28 -6.31 -16.76
CA ASP A 179 -11.84 -5.13 -16.01
C ASP A 179 -11.49 -5.43 -14.55
N ALA A 180 -10.39 -4.86 -14.08
CA ALA A 180 -9.94 -4.95 -12.69
C ALA A 180 -10.85 -4.21 -11.70
N LEU A 181 -11.48 -3.12 -12.16
CA LEU A 181 -12.35 -2.24 -11.36
C LEU A 181 -13.81 -2.72 -11.28
N ASN A 182 -14.09 -3.95 -11.72
CA ASN A 182 -15.46 -4.45 -11.62
C ASN A 182 -15.87 -4.64 -10.14
N PRO A 183 -17.16 -4.51 -9.79
CA PRO A 183 -17.63 -4.60 -8.40
C PRO A 183 -17.33 -5.94 -7.73
N VAL A 184 -17.20 -7.04 -8.48
CA VAL A 184 -16.91 -8.37 -7.94
C VAL A 184 -15.45 -8.49 -7.52
N SER A 185 -14.52 -7.97 -8.32
CA SER A 185 -13.09 -7.89 -8.00
C SER A 185 -12.85 -7.02 -6.78
N LEU A 186 -13.51 -5.85 -6.73
CA LEU A 186 -13.42 -4.96 -5.58
C LEU A 186 -14.02 -5.59 -4.32
N ALA A 187 -15.19 -6.23 -4.43
CA ALA A 187 -15.80 -6.94 -3.30
C ALA A 187 -14.92 -8.09 -2.79
N ALA A 188 -14.31 -8.88 -3.68
CA ALA A 188 -13.41 -9.95 -3.28
C ALA A 188 -12.15 -9.41 -2.57
N GLY A 189 -11.59 -8.29 -3.04
CA GLY A 189 -10.49 -7.60 -2.35
C GLY A 189 -10.89 -7.06 -0.98
N LEU A 190 -12.10 -6.49 -0.85
CA LEU A 190 -12.62 -5.98 0.42
C LEU A 190 -12.93 -7.12 1.41
N ILE A 191 -13.45 -8.26 0.96
CA ILE A 191 -13.70 -9.43 1.82
C ILE A 191 -12.38 -10.01 2.33
N ALA A 192 -11.38 -10.15 1.46
CA ALA A 192 -10.04 -10.60 1.86
C ALA A 192 -9.42 -9.66 2.91
N LEU A 193 -9.71 -8.36 2.84
CA LEU A 193 -9.27 -7.38 3.84
C LEU A 193 -10.05 -7.45 5.15
N ALA A 194 -11.37 -7.59 5.08
CA ALA A 194 -12.22 -7.75 6.26
C ALA A 194 -11.87 -9.01 7.06
N ALA A 195 -11.37 -10.06 6.40
CA ALA A 195 -10.91 -11.28 7.05
C ALA A 195 -9.60 -11.11 7.84
N MET A 196 -8.83 -10.02 7.61
CA MET A 196 -7.53 -9.76 8.24
C MET A 196 -7.42 -8.35 8.83
N PRO A 197 -8.24 -7.99 9.84
CA PRO A 197 -8.31 -6.61 10.35
C PRO A 197 -6.99 -6.12 10.96
N ARG A 198 -6.20 -7.01 11.57
CA ARG A 198 -4.88 -6.70 12.13
C ARG A 198 -3.85 -6.33 11.06
N TYR A 199 -4.07 -6.72 9.81
CA TYR A 199 -3.17 -6.51 8.68
C TYR A 199 -3.79 -5.64 7.60
N TRP A 200 -4.65 -4.69 7.98
CA TRP A 200 -5.32 -3.78 7.04
C TRP A 200 -4.33 -3.07 6.10
N TRP A 201 -3.10 -2.83 6.54
CA TRP A 201 -2.02 -2.24 5.75
C TRP A 201 -1.56 -3.11 4.55
N LEU A 202 -1.86 -4.42 4.56
CA LEU A 202 -1.64 -5.32 3.41
C LEU A 202 -2.64 -5.08 2.26
N SER A 203 -3.67 -4.25 2.46
CA SER A 203 -4.58 -3.79 1.40
C SER A 203 -3.87 -3.21 0.21
N ILE A 204 -2.87 -2.36 0.45
CA ILE A 204 -2.15 -1.65 -0.59
C ILE A 204 -1.34 -2.64 -1.45
N PRO A 205 -0.46 -3.49 -0.88
CA PRO A 205 0.20 -4.55 -1.64
C PRO A 205 -0.77 -5.47 -2.39
N MET A 206 -1.89 -5.84 -1.78
CA MET A 206 -2.86 -6.75 -2.40
C MET A 206 -3.61 -6.09 -3.57
N LEU A 207 -4.01 -4.82 -3.45
CA LEU A 207 -4.61 -4.07 -4.56
C LEU A 207 -3.62 -3.89 -5.71
N LEU A 208 -2.36 -3.54 -5.40
CA LEU A 208 -1.30 -3.45 -6.41
C LEU A 208 -1.12 -4.80 -7.13
N GLY A 209 -1.09 -5.90 -6.37
CA GLY A 209 -1.05 -7.26 -6.91
C GLY A 209 -2.26 -7.57 -7.80
N LEU A 210 -3.46 -7.14 -7.41
CA LEU A 210 -4.69 -7.32 -8.21
C LEU A 210 -4.58 -6.59 -9.55
N PHE A 211 -4.20 -5.31 -9.56
CA PHE A 211 -4.07 -4.54 -10.80
C PHE A 211 -2.97 -5.10 -11.71
N ALA A 212 -1.81 -5.42 -11.15
CA ALA A 212 -0.71 -6.02 -11.90
C ALA A 212 -1.09 -7.41 -12.45
N GLY A 213 -1.73 -8.23 -11.63
CA GLY A 213 -2.20 -9.56 -12.00
C GLY A 213 -3.25 -9.51 -13.12
N TYR A 214 -4.11 -8.49 -13.15
CA TYR A 214 -5.09 -8.32 -14.22
C TYR A 214 -4.46 -8.03 -15.59
N TRP A 215 -3.36 -7.29 -15.59
CA TRP A 215 -2.57 -7.02 -16.79
C TRP A 215 -1.79 -8.25 -17.27
N LEU A 216 -1.28 -9.05 -16.33
CA LEU A 216 -0.48 -10.24 -16.62
C LEU A 216 -1.32 -11.48 -16.96
N ALA A 217 -2.50 -11.60 -16.38
CA ALA A 217 -3.37 -12.75 -16.60
C ALA A 217 -3.86 -12.79 -18.06
N PRO A 218 -3.95 -13.98 -18.67
CA PRO A 218 -4.43 -14.11 -20.04
C PRO A 218 -5.86 -13.58 -20.15
N SER A 219 -6.12 -12.83 -21.21
CA SER A 219 -7.48 -12.39 -21.50
C SER A 219 -8.34 -13.58 -21.92
N PRO A 220 -9.62 -13.61 -21.51
CA PRO A 220 -10.51 -14.68 -21.93
C PRO A 220 -10.70 -14.67 -23.45
N PRO A 221 -10.98 -15.84 -24.05
CA PRO A 221 -11.23 -15.92 -25.48
C PRO A 221 -12.39 -15.01 -25.87
N THR A 222 -12.23 -14.31 -26.98
CA THR A 222 -13.17 -13.28 -27.44
C THR A 222 -13.56 -13.60 -28.87
N VAL A 223 -14.87 -13.58 -29.15
CA VAL A 223 -15.43 -13.87 -30.46
C VAL A 223 -15.99 -12.58 -31.05
N ALA A 224 -15.73 -12.35 -32.34
CA ALA A 224 -16.29 -11.26 -33.11
C ALA A 224 -17.65 -11.66 -33.69
N LEU A 225 -18.70 -11.02 -33.20
CA LEU A 225 -20.04 -11.14 -33.76
C LEU A 225 -20.20 -10.12 -34.88
N VAL A 226 -20.30 -10.58 -36.12
CA VAL A 226 -20.39 -9.72 -37.30
C VAL A 226 -21.80 -9.73 -37.85
N LYS A 227 -22.45 -8.57 -37.79
CA LYS A 227 -23.79 -8.35 -38.35
C LYS A 227 -23.72 -7.40 -39.55
N PRO A 228 -24.05 -7.85 -40.77
CA PRO A 228 -24.19 -6.97 -41.91
C PRO A 228 -25.44 -6.09 -41.77
N ASP A 229 -25.25 -4.77 -41.86
CA ASP A 229 -26.31 -3.77 -41.95
C ASP A 229 -26.38 -3.27 -43.40
N PHE A 230 -27.19 -3.95 -44.20
CA PHE A 230 -27.33 -3.69 -45.64
C PHE A 230 -27.87 -2.29 -45.95
N SER A 231 -28.73 -1.76 -45.10
CA SER A 231 -29.32 -0.42 -45.29
C SER A 231 -28.26 0.68 -45.22
N ASN A 232 -27.26 0.51 -44.34
CA ASN A 232 -26.18 1.47 -44.15
C ASN A 232 -24.88 1.07 -44.86
N ARG A 233 -24.87 -0.06 -45.57
CA ARG A 233 -23.66 -0.68 -46.16
C ARG A 233 -22.49 -0.76 -45.16
N ARG A 234 -22.80 -1.09 -43.90
CA ARG A 234 -21.81 -1.19 -42.80
C ARG A 234 -21.84 -2.57 -42.18
N LEU A 235 -20.67 -3.05 -41.74
CA LEU A 235 -20.55 -4.23 -40.89
C LEU A 235 -20.51 -3.78 -39.43
N LYS A 236 -21.43 -4.26 -38.61
CA LYS A 236 -21.39 -4.05 -37.15
C LYS A 236 -20.63 -5.22 -36.54
N VAL A 237 -19.48 -4.92 -35.95
CA VAL A 237 -18.65 -5.89 -35.24
C VAL A 237 -18.83 -5.67 -33.75
N LEU A 238 -19.20 -6.72 -33.03
CA LEU A 238 -19.28 -6.72 -31.58
C LEU A 238 -18.36 -7.80 -31.02
N LEU A 239 -17.36 -7.39 -30.25
CA LEU A 239 -16.43 -8.30 -29.57
C LEU A 239 -17.08 -8.77 -28.27
N LEU A 240 -17.20 -10.09 -28.11
CA LEU A 240 -17.83 -10.69 -26.95
C LEU A 240 -16.88 -11.69 -26.30
N PRO A 241 -16.51 -11.52 -25.03
CA PRO A 241 -15.78 -12.55 -24.30
C PRO A 241 -16.69 -13.77 -24.14
N VAL A 242 -16.14 -14.95 -24.41
CA VAL A 242 -16.85 -16.23 -24.38
C VAL A 242 -16.11 -17.24 -23.51
N TYR A 243 -16.80 -18.31 -23.14
CA TYR A 243 -16.21 -19.44 -22.45
C TYR A 243 -17.06 -20.69 -22.69
N TYR A 244 -16.43 -21.85 -22.53
CA TYR A 244 -17.13 -23.13 -22.52
C TYR A 244 -17.64 -23.43 -21.12
N THR A 245 -18.92 -23.79 -21.05
CA THR A 245 -19.59 -24.24 -19.83
C THR A 245 -19.28 -25.71 -19.55
N SER A 246 -19.58 -26.18 -18.34
CA SER A 246 -19.36 -27.59 -17.96
C SER A 246 -20.16 -28.58 -18.82
N ASP A 247 -21.27 -28.14 -19.40
CA ASP A 247 -22.08 -28.89 -20.36
C ASP A 247 -21.57 -28.79 -21.81
N GLY A 248 -20.36 -28.25 -22.02
CA GLY A 248 -19.69 -28.21 -23.32
C GLY A 248 -20.23 -27.14 -24.30
N ARG A 249 -21.15 -26.28 -23.86
CA ARG A 249 -21.77 -25.25 -24.71
C ARG A 249 -21.07 -23.91 -24.59
N LEU A 250 -21.06 -23.16 -25.69
CA LEU A 250 -20.49 -21.81 -25.74
C LEU A 250 -21.43 -20.81 -25.04
N ALA A 251 -20.89 -20.08 -24.06
CA ALA A 251 -21.60 -19.04 -23.33
C ALA A 251 -20.90 -17.69 -23.43
N ALA A 252 -21.70 -16.64 -23.40
CA ALA A 252 -21.27 -15.25 -23.36
C ALA A 252 -20.91 -14.84 -21.92
N ALA A 253 -19.71 -14.29 -21.75
CA ALA A 253 -19.27 -13.68 -20.50
C ALA A 253 -19.68 -12.21 -20.43
N LEU A 254 -20.98 -11.96 -20.21
CA LEU A 254 -21.44 -10.60 -19.97
C LEU A 254 -20.76 -10.02 -18.71
N GLN A 255 -20.31 -8.76 -18.82
CA GLN A 255 -19.51 -8.09 -17.79
C GLN A 255 -20.36 -7.51 -16.66
N ASP A 256 -21.70 -7.49 -16.80
CA ASP A 256 -22.62 -6.98 -15.79
C ASP A 256 -22.60 -7.81 -14.50
N PHE A 257 -22.70 -7.13 -13.36
CA PHE A 257 -22.71 -7.74 -12.03
C PHE A 257 -23.71 -8.90 -11.89
N LYS A 258 -24.94 -8.72 -12.39
CA LYS A 258 -26.01 -9.74 -12.33
C LYS A 258 -25.68 -10.98 -13.16
N ALA A 259 -24.99 -10.81 -14.29
CA ALA A 259 -24.56 -11.92 -15.13
C ALA A 259 -23.38 -12.66 -14.49
N THR A 260 -22.43 -11.93 -13.89
CA THR A 260 -21.28 -12.48 -13.16
C THR A 260 -21.70 -13.30 -11.94
N LEU A 261 -22.60 -12.78 -11.10
CA LEU A 261 -23.20 -13.55 -10.01
C LEU A 261 -24.00 -14.75 -10.53
N GLY A 262 -24.67 -14.60 -11.67
CA GLY A 262 -25.35 -15.70 -12.34
C GLY A 262 -24.38 -16.84 -12.66
N ARG A 263 -23.22 -16.52 -13.24
CA ARG A 263 -22.17 -17.49 -13.61
C ARG A 263 -21.60 -18.21 -12.39
N LEU A 264 -21.35 -17.48 -11.30
CA LEU A 264 -20.98 -18.07 -10.00
C LEU A 264 -22.02 -19.07 -9.47
N ARG A 265 -23.31 -18.86 -9.79
CA ARG A 265 -24.44 -19.73 -9.40
C ARG A 265 -24.84 -20.76 -10.45
N GLY A 266 -24.00 -20.99 -11.48
CA GLY A 266 -24.29 -21.94 -12.57
C GLY A 266 -25.37 -21.49 -13.57
N SER A 267 -25.68 -20.19 -13.62
CA SER A 267 -26.54 -19.61 -14.65
C SER A 267 -25.71 -18.94 -15.73
N HIS A 268 -25.85 -19.43 -16.95
CA HIS A 268 -25.06 -19.01 -18.09
C HIS A 268 -25.96 -18.39 -19.17
N VAL A 269 -25.37 -17.51 -19.97
CA VAL A 269 -26.02 -16.89 -21.11
C VAL A 269 -25.46 -17.55 -22.36
N TYR A 270 -26.22 -18.47 -22.94
CA TYR A 270 -25.76 -19.27 -24.06
C TYR A 270 -25.87 -18.48 -25.37
N VAL A 271 -24.92 -18.73 -26.28
CA VAL A 271 -24.96 -18.21 -27.65
C VAL A 271 -25.62 -19.28 -28.52
N GLU A 272 -26.94 -19.15 -28.71
CA GLU A 272 -27.76 -20.11 -29.46
C GLU A 272 -28.12 -19.56 -30.85
N ASN A 273 -28.18 -20.44 -31.84
CA ASN A 273 -28.77 -20.12 -33.14
C ASN A 273 -30.28 -19.89 -32.96
N THR A 274 -30.79 -18.74 -33.42
CA THR A 274 -32.20 -18.38 -33.23
C THR A 274 -33.19 -19.28 -34.00
N VAL A 275 -32.73 -20.01 -35.02
CA VAL A 275 -33.58 -20.87 -35.87
C VAL A 275 -33.60 -22.30 -35.34
N THR A 276 -32.44 -22.87 -35.01
CA THR A 276 -32.32 -24.27 -34.57
C THR A 276 -32.33 -24.43 -33.04
N GLY A 277 -32.05 -23.37 -32.29
CA GLY A 277 -31.93 -23.42 -30.83
C GLY A 277 -30.66 -24.13 -30.33
N GLU A 278 -29.81 -24.61 -31.23
CA GLU A 278 -28.56 -25.29 -30.94
C GLU A 278 -27.44 -24.28 -30.62
N GLY A 279 -26.44 -24.73 -29.85
CA GLY A 279 -25.24 -23.95 -29.58
C GLY A 279 -24.44 -23.76 -30.87
N LEU A 280 -23.94 -22.54 -31.11
CA LEU A 280 -23.13 -22.27 -32.29
C LEU A 280 -21.72 -22.84 -32.10
N PRO A 281 -21.25 -23.78 -32.96
CA PRO A 281 -19.84 -24.13 -33.00
C PRO A 281 -19.05 -22.93 -33.54
N LEU A 282 -17.82 -22.75 -33.06
CA LEU A 282 -16.91 -21.74 -33.58
C LEU A 282 -16.64 -22.08 -35.05
N SER A 283 -16.99 -21.18 -35.97
CA SER A 283 -17.11 -21.51 -37.39
C SER A 283 -15.79 -21.73 -38.12
N GLY A 284 -14.64 -21.54 -37.46
CA GLY A 284 -13.31 -21.64 -38.08
C GLY A 284 -12.94 -20.45 -38.97
N TRP A 285 -13.78 -19.41 -39.02
CA TRP A 285 -13.50 -18.15 -39.71
C TRP A 285 -12.87 -17.19 -38.71
N SER A 286 -11.82 -16.47 -39.11
CA SER A 286 -11.20 -15.42 -38.31
C SER A 286 -11.46 -14.04 -38.91
N LEU A 287 -11.57 -13.04 -38.05
CA LEU A 287 -11.59 -11.62 -38.35
C LEU A 287 -10.28 -11.02 -37.83
N ASP A 288 -9.43 -10.60 -38.77
CA ASP A 288 -8.22 -9.87 -38.45
C ASP A 288 -8.51 -8.36 -38.45
N ILE A 289 -8.32 -7.72 -37.30
CA ILE A 289 -8.44 -6.28 -37.14
C ILE A 289 -7.03 -5.69 -37.06
N ILE A 290 -6.66 -4.88 -38.04
CA ILE A 290 -5.37 -4.18 -38.09
C ILE A 290 -5.59 -2.75 -37.62
N ASP A 291 -4.93 -2.34 -36.53
CA ASP A 291 -4.98 -0.96 -36.03
C ASP A 291 -4.16 0.00 -36.91
N GLU A 292 -4.36 1.31 -36.72
CA GLU A 292 -3.61 2.38 -37.42
C GLU A 292 -2.08 2.32 -37.21
N LYS A 293 -1.62 1.56 -36.21
CA LYS A 293 -0.21 1.33 -35.88
C LYS A 293 0.30 -0.02 -36.41
N GLY A 294 -0.47 -0.69 -37.28
CA GLY A 294 -0.12 -1.95 -37.91
C GLY A 294 -0.21 -3.18 -37.00
N ARG A 295 -0.86 -3.07 -35.83
CA ARG A 295 -1.05 -4.20 -34.92
C ARG A 295 -2.26 -5.01 -35.36
N SER A 296 -2.03 -6.26 -35.75
CA SER A 296 -3.09 -7.21 -36.07
C SER A 296 -3.59 -7.93 -34.82
N SER A 297 -4.91 -7.98 -34.64
CA SER A 297 -5.60 -8.82 -33.66
C SER A 297 -6.56 -9.74 -34.40
N SER A 298 -6.36 -11.06 -34.26
CA SER A 298 -7.22 -12.07 -34.87
C SER A 298 -8.28 -12.52 -33.88
N TYR A 299 -9.54 -12.51 -34.29
CA TYR A 299 -10.68 -12.98 -33.51
C TYR A 299 -11.43 -14.04 -34.28
N GLU A 300 -11.89 -15.10 -33.64
CA GLU A 300 -12.85 -16.00 -34.29
C GLU A 300 -14.14 -15.24 -34.57
N MET A 301 -14.68 -15.43 -35.77
CA MET A 301 -15.80 -14.67 -36.31
C MET A 301 -17.04 -15.54 -36.37
N LEU A 302 -18.15 -15.06 -35.82
CA LEU A 302 -19.49 -15.60 -36.06
C LEU A 302 -20.31 -14.61 -36.87
N LEU A 303 -20.73 -15.02 -38.07
CA LEU A 303 -21.64 -14.23 -38.90
C LEU A 303 -23.08 -14.43 -38.42
N VAL A 304 -23.76 -13.33 -38.10
CA VAL A 304 -25.07 -13.40 -37.42
C VAL A 304 -26.10 -12.49 -38.05
N ARG A 305 -27.26 -13.06 -38.42
CA ARG A 305 -28.44 -12.30 -38.88
C ARG A 305 -29.24 -11.73 -37.71
N ARG A 306 -29.45 -12.55 -36.67
CA ARG A 306 -30.04 -12.19 -35.37
C ARG A 306 -29.40 -13.07 -34.30
N ILE A 307 -29.06 -12.48 -33.15
CA ILE A 307 -28.63 -13.21 -31.94
C ILE A 307 -29.70 -13.00 -30.88
N ARG A 308 -30.04 -14.06 -30.15
CA ARG A 308 -30.81 -13.96 -28.92
C ARG A 308 -29.96 -14.53 -27.78
N LEU A 309 -29.66 -13.69 -26.80
CA LEU A 309 -29.03 -14.12 -25.56
C LEU A 309 -30.10 -14.74 -24.66
N LYS A 310 -30.01 -16.06 -24.40
CA LYS A 310 -30.96 -16.76 -23.54
C LYS A 310 -30.29 -17.15 -22.23
N ARG A 311 -30.88 -16.71 -21.12
CA ARG A 311 -30.43 -17.09 -19.78
C ARG A 311 -30.99 -18.46 -19.43
N ARG A 312 -30.12 -19.44 -19.15
CA ARG A 312 -30.52 -20.73 -18.58
C ARG A 312 -29.72 -21.00 -17.30
N ARG A 313 -30.22 -21.89 -16.45
CA ARG A 313 -29.53 -22.38 -15.26
C ARG A 313 -29.16 -23.83 -15.55
N VAL A 314 -27.90 -24.20 -15.35
CA VAL A 314 -27.50 -25.61 -15.38
C VAL A 314 -28.10 -26.25 -14.13
N ARG A 315 -29.01 -27.21 -14.30
CA ARG A 315 -29.41 -28.08 -13.20
C ARG A 315 -28.26 -29.04 -12.96
N GLY A 316 -27.79 -29.12 -11.72
CA GLY A 316 -26.64 -29.92 -11.33
C GLY A 316 -26.97 -31.41 -11.23
N ASP A 317 -27.47 -32.01 -12.32
CA ASP A 317 -27.76 -33.45 -12.38
C ASP A 317 -26.65 -34.19 -13.16
N ALA A 318 -25.39 -33.96 -12.79
CA ALA A 318 -24.24 -34.64 -13.40
C ALA A 318 -23.14 -34.98 -12.38
N LEU A 319 -23.53 -35.30 -11.15
CA LEU A 319 -22.69 -35.98 -10.15
C LEU A 319 -23.54 -37.05 -9.45
N GLY A 320 -23.41 -38.30 -9.91
CA GLY A 320 -24.14 -39.50 -9.46
C GLY A 320 -25.14 -39.95 -10.55
N GLU A 321 -25.05 -41.12 -11.17
CA GLU A 321 -24.60 -42.42 -10.71
C GLU A 321 -23.71 -43.11 -11.76
N LYS A 322 -22.65 -43.77 -11.26
CA LYS A 322 -22.12 -44.99 -11.89
C LYS A 322 -22.89 -46.15 -11.27
N GLU A 323 -23.82 -46.73 -12.01
CA GLU A 323 -24.25 -48.14 -12.01
C GLU A 323 -24.74 -48.33 -13.46
N GLU A 324 -24.25 -49.22 -14.32
CA GLU A 324 -23.67 -50.56 -14.19
C GLU A 324 -22.39 -50.73 -15.02
#